data_AF-A0A6B3HHM2-F1
#
_entry.id   AF-A0A6B3HHM2-F1
#
_cell.length_a   1.000
_cell.length_b   1.000
_cell.length_c   1.000
_cell.angle_alpha   90.00
_cell.angle_beta   90.00
_cell.angle_gamma   90.00
#
_symmetry.space_group_name_H-M   'P 1'
#
loop_
_entity.id
_entity.type
_entity.pdbx_description
1 polymer ?
#
loop_
_entity_poly.entity_id
_entity_poly.type
_entity_poly.pdbx_seq_one_letter_code
_entity_poly.pdbx_strand_id
1 'polypeptide(L)'
;KRKSGDPYITHPLAVTTILAELGMDPATLMAGLLHDTVEDTEYGLDTLKREFGDQVALLVDGVTKLDKVKFGEAAQAETVRKMVVAMAKDPRVLVIKLADRLHNMRTMRYLKREKQEKKA
;
A
#
# COMPACT_ATOMS: atom_id res chain seq x y z
N LYS A 1 -1.27 -8.04 -15.34
CA LYS A 1 -2.67 -7.72 -15.75
C LYS A 1 -3.59 -7.91 -14.55
N ARG A 2 -4.47 -6.95 -14.22
CA ARG A 2 -5.49 -7.16 -13.18
C ARG A 2 -6.48 -8.23 -13.63
N LYS A 3 -7.20 -8.85 -12.68
CA LYS A 3 -8.29 -9.81 -12.98
C LYS A 3 -9.42 -9.18 -13.83
N SER A 4 -9.47 -7.85 -13.95
CA SER A 4 -10.41 -7.08 -14.78
C SER A 4 -9.96 -6.88 -16.24
N GLY A 5 -8.71 -7.15 -16.60
CA GLY A 5 -8.16 -6.88 -17.93
C GLY A 5 -7.45 -5.52 -18.08
N ASP A 6 -7.58 -4.63 -17.10
CA ASP A 6 -6.96 -3.30 -17.12
C ASP A 6 -5.42 -3.34 -16.98
N PRO A 7 -4.71 -2.32 -17.51
CA PRO A 7 -3.30 -2.12 -17.27
C PRO A 7 -3.00 -2.07 -15.76
N TYR A 8 -1.92 -2.72 -15.34
CA TYR A 8 -1.55 -2.85 -13.93
C TYR A 8 -1.29 -1.48 -13.25
N ILE A 9 -0.90 -0.48 -14.05
CA ILE A 9 -0.62 0.90 -13.60
C ILE A 9 -1.86 1.65 -13.10
N THR A 10 -3.07 1.19 -13.43
CA THR A 10 -4.32 1.91 -13.10
C THR A 10 -4.52 2.11 -11.60
N HIS A 11 -4.10 1.16 -10.78
CA HIS A 11 -4.26 1.24 -9.33
C HIS A 11 -3.25 2.11 -8.64
N PRO A 12 -1.93 1.90 -8.79
CA PRO A 12 -0.95 2.81 -8.20
C PRO A 12 -1.19 4.25 -8.64
N LEU A 13 -1.56 4.49 -9.90
CA LEU A 13 -1.91 5.82 -10.38
C LEU A 13 -3.13 6.41 -9.64
N ALA A 14 -4.20 5.64 -9.45
CA ALA A 14 -5.38 6.12 -8.74
C ALA A 14 -5.13 6.37 -7.25
N VAL A 15 -4.30 5.55 -6.60
CA VAL A 15 -3.85 5.76 -5.22
C VAL A 15 -3.03 7.05 -5.13
N THR A 16 -2.07 7.26 -6.04
CA THR A 16 -1.30 8.51 -6.11
C THR A 16 -2.19 9.73 -6.36
N THR A 17 -3.21 9.61 -7.21
CA THR A 17 -4.18 10.71 -7.44
C THR A 17 -4.93 11.07 -6.16
N ILE A 18 -5.40 10.08 -5.39
CA ILE A 18 -6.06 10.33 -4.09
C ILE A 18 -5.09 11.06 -3.15
N LEU A 19 -3.83 10.64 -3.08
CA LEU A 19 -2.82 11.28 -2.23
C LEU A 19 -2.51 12.71 -2.70
N ALA A 20 -2.50 12.96 -4.01
CA ALA A 20 -2.29 14.29 -4.58
C ALA A 20 -3.47 15.23 -4.28
N GLU A 21 -4.71 14.74 -4.36
CA GLU A 21 -5.92 15.48 -3.98
C GLU A 21 -5.92 15.88 -2.50
N LEU A 22 -5.29 15.07 -1.64
CA LEU A 22 -5.10 15.38 -0.22
C LEU A 22 -3.94 16.36 0.04
N GLY A 23 -3.19 16.77 -0.99
CA GLY A 23 -2.06 17.69 -0.86
C GLY A 23 -0.80 17.07 -0.25
N MET A 24 -0.62 15.75 -0.40
CA MET A 24 0.53 15.04 0.17
C MET A 24 1.85 15.42 -0.53
N ASP A 25 2.95 15.30 0.20
CA ASP A 25 4.28 15.67 -0.28
C ASP A 25 4.82 14.72 -1.37
N PRO A 26 5.80 15.15 -2.20
CA PRO A 26 6.32 14.34 -3.30
C PRO A 26 6.79 12.94 -2.90
N ALA A 27 7.41 12.79 -1.72
CA ALA A 27 7.86 11.48 -1.24
C ALA A 27 6.68 10.51 -1.00
N THR A 28 5.56 11.01 -0.49
CA THR A 28 4.33 10.23 -0.33
C THR A 28 3.71 9.86 -1.67
N LEU A 29 3.71 10.78 -2.64
CA LEU A 29 3.17 10.50 -3.97
C LEU A 29 3.99 9.43 -4.70
N MET A 30 5.32 9.51 -4.63
CA MET A 30 6.23 8.50 -5.15
C MET A 30 6.01 7.15 -4.46
N ALA A 31 5.91 7.13 -3.12
CA ALA A 31 5.64 5.91 -2.38
C ALA A 31 4.27 5.31 -2.74
N GLY A 32 3.24 6.12 -2.93
CA GLY A 32 1.93 5.66 -3.39
C GLY A 32 1.97 5.05 -4.81
N LEU A 33 2.82 5.57 -5.69
CA LEU A 33 2.98 5.02 -7.04
C LEU A 33 3.76 3.68 -7.03
N LEU A 34 4.62 3.49 -6.03
CA LEU A 34 5.55 2.37 -5.93
C LEU A 34 5.13 1.33 -4.87
N HIS A 35 4.04 1.53 -4.15
CA HIS A 35 3.71 0.72 -2.97
C HIS A 35 3.59 -0.78 -3.24
N ASP A 36 3.06 -1.16 -4.41
CA ASP A 36 2.89 -2.56 -4.82
C ASP A 36 4.14 -3.12 -5.55
N THR A 37 5.11 -2.29 -5.96
CA THR A 37 6.22 -2.78 -6.80
C THR A 37 7.13 -3.75 -6.07
N VAL A 38 7.33 -3.55 -4.77
CA VAL A 38 8.19 -4.41 -3.94
C VAL A 38 7.53 -5.76 -3.62
N GLU A 39 6.20 -5.81 -3.62
CA GLU A 39 5.47 -7.07 -3.36
C GLU A 39 5.22 -7.87 -4.63
N ASP A 40 4.89 -7.19 -5.74
CA ASP A 40 4.38 -7.84 -6.95
C ASP A 40 5.44 -8.04 -8.05
N THR A 41 6.68 -7.61 -7.83
CA THR A 41 7.76 -7.71 -8.82
C THR A 41 9.10 -8.11 -8.19
N GLU A 42 10.12 -8.36 -9.02
CA GLU A 42 11.50 -8.62 -8.57
C GLU A 42 12.23 -7.34 -8.08
N TYR A 43 11.54 -6.19 -8.08
CA TYR A 43 12.11 -4.91 -7.66
C TYR A 43 12.30 -4.86 -6.13
N GLY A 44 13.55 -4.89 -5.68
CA GLY A 44 13.90 -4.92 -4.25
C GLY A 44 13.97 -3.55 -3.57
N LEU A 45 13.88 -3.56 -2.23
CA LEU A 45 14.02 -2.36 -1.39
C LEU A 45 15.37 -1.66 -1.54
N ASP A 46 16.46 -2.39 -1.76
CA ASP A 46 17.79 -1.79 -1.94
C ASP A 46 17.88 -1.00 -3.26
N THR A 47 17.23 -1.50 -4.31
CA THR A 47 17.12 -0.78 -5.59
C THR A 47 16.24 0.45 -5.44
N LEU A 48 15.08 0.31 -4.79
CA LEU A 48 14.19 1.43 -4.47
C LEU A 48 14.92 2.54 -3.73
N LYS A 49 15.70 2.16 -2.70
CA LYS A 49 16.49 3.08 -1.88
C LYS A 49 17.56 3.80 -2.70
N ARG A 50 18.25 3.09 -3.60
CA ARG A 50 19.26 3.68 -4.49
C ARG A 50 18.67 4.68 -5.50
N GLU A 51 17.47 4.43 -6.00
CA GLU A 51 16.87 5.22 -7.08
C GLU A 51 16.00 6.39 -6.55
N PHE A 52 15.30 6.19 -5.44
CA PHE A 52 14.32 7.15 -4.90
C PHE A 52 14.65 7.66 -3.48
N GLY A 53 15.72 7.13 -2.87
CA GLY A 53 16.21 7.55 -1.56
C GLY A 53 15.54 6.86 -0.37
N ASP A 54 16.15 7.06 0.80
CA ASP A 54 15.81 6.41 2.06
C ASP A 54 14.36 6.67 2.50
N GLN A 55 13.86 7.87 2.23
CA GLN A 55 12.52 8.28 2.66
C GLN A 55 11.42 7.52 1.91
N VAL A 56 11.53 7.43 0.58
CA VAL A 56 10.54 6.68 -0.23
C VAL A 56 10.62 5.20 0.09
N ALA A 57 11.83 4.65 0.24
CA ALA A 57 12.03 3.26 0.61
C ALA A 57 11.42 2.92 1.98
N LEU A 58 11.56 3.80 2.97
CA LEU A 58 10.94 3.63 4.29
C LEU A 58 9.41 3.60 4.20
N LEU A 59 8.81 4.48 3.39
CA LEU A 59 7.36 4.53 3.22
C LEU A 59 6.82 3.27 2.55
N VAL A 60 7.44 2.83 1.46
CA VAL A 60 7.03 1.62 0.72
C VAL A 60 7.21 0.37 1.58
N ASP A 61 8.35 0.21 2.25
CA ASP A 61 8.58 -0.90 3.20
C ASP A 61 7.53 -0.92 4.32
N GLY A 62 7.16 0.26 4.83
CA GLY A 62 6.10 0.42 5.81
C GLY A 62 4.76 -0.12 5.31
N VAL A 63 4.36 0.25 4.08
CA VAL A 63 3.09 -0.18 3.48
C VAL A 63 3.07 -1.69 3.20
N THR A 64 4.11 -2.23 2.55
CA THR A 64 4.32 -3.68 2.31
C THR A 64 4.20 -4.50 3.60
N LYS A 65 4.81 -4.04 4.70
CA LYS A 65 4.75 -4.76 5.98
C LYS A 65 3.35 -4.77 6.58
N LEU A 66 2.53 -3.75 6.33
CA LEU A 66 1.14 -3.71 6.78
C LEU A 66 0.29 -4.78 6.09
N ASP A 67 0.54 -5.06 4.81
CA ASP A 67 -0.22 -6.06 4.05
C ASP A 67 0.02 -7.50 4.52
N LYS A 68 1.21 -7.78 5.06
CA LYS A 68 1.59 -9.12 5.54
C LYS A 68 1.02 -9.46 6.92
N VAL A 69 0.37 -8.52 7.60
CA VAL A 69 -0.25 -8.75 8.91
C VAL A 69 -1.55 -9.54 8.75
N LYS A 70 -1.47 -10.87 8.96
CA LYS A 70 -2.66 -11.72 9.12
C LYS A 70 -3.12 -11.69 10.57
N PHE A 71 -4.36 -11.27 10.79
CA PHE A 71 -5.03 -11.39 12.10
C PHE A 71 -5.37 -12.86 12.37
N GLY A 72 -4.46 -13.56 13.05
CA GLY A 72 -4.68 -14.90 13.61
C GLY A 72 -4.62 -14.88 15.13
N GLU A 73 -5.44 -15.69 15.80
CA GLU A 73 -5.69 -15.68 17.25
C GLU A 73 -4.45 -15.90 18.15
N ALA A 74 -3.31 -16.35 17.60
CA ALA A 74 -2.10 -16.67 18.38
C ALA A 74 -0.90 -15.74 18.16
N ALA A 75 -0.95 -14.78 17.22
CA ALA A 75 0.22 -13.95 16.83
C ALA A 75 0.03 -12.43 17.04
N GLN A 76 -0.88 -12.04 17.94
CA GLN A 76 -1.37 -10.66 18.00
C GLN A 76 -0.37 -9.64 18.56
N ALA A 77 0.30 -9.89 19.68
CA ALA A 77 1.03 -8.81 20.36
C ALA A 77 2.28 -8.33 19.58
N GLU A 78 3.12 -9.25 19.10
CA GLU A 78 4.37 -8.88 18.44
C GLU A 78 4.16 -8.32 17.03
N THR A 79 3.20 -8.88 16.29
CA THR A 79 2.85 -8.40 14.95
C THR A 79 2.19 -7.03 15.01
N VAL A 80 1.26 -6.81 15.95
CA VAL A 80 0.65 -5.50 16.21
C VAL A 80 1.71 -4.50 16.69
N ARG A 81 2.65 -4.91 17.55
CA ARG A 81 3.75 -4.04 17.99
C ARG A 81 4.66 -3.64 16.83
N LYS A 82 5.03 -4.57 15.93
CA LYS A 82 5.81 -4.28 14.72
C LYS A 82 5.07 -3.33 13.78
N MET A 83 3.75 -3.48 13.65
CA MET A 83 2.87 -2.58 12.90
C MET A 83 2.84 -1.18 13.51
N VAL A 84 2.56 -1.05 14.82
CA VAL A 84 2.56 0.23 15.53
C VAL A 84 3.91 0.92 15.42
N VAL A 85 5.01 0.17 15.51
CA VAL A 85 6.36 0.73 15.35
C VAL A 85 6.62 1.21 13.91
N ALA A 86 6.15 0.49 12.89
CA ALA A 86 6.26 0.93 11.50
C ALA A 86 5.44 2.21 11.25
N MET A 87 4.24 2.31 11.80
CA MET A 87 3.37 3.49 11.73
C MET A 87 3.86 4.67 12.58
N ALA A 88 4.48 4.39 13.73
CA ALA A 88 5.02 5.41 14.63
C ALA A 88 6.26 6.11 14.05
N LYS A 89 6.96 5.47 13.11
CA LYS A 89 8.09 6.11 12.41
C LYS A 89 7.63 7.16 11.42
N ASP A 90 6.51 6.93 10.75
CA ASP A 90 5.95 7.90 9.79
C ASP A 90 4.44 7.72 9.59
N PRO A 91 3.60 8.71 9.98
CA PRO A 91 2.15 8.61 9.80
C PRO A 91 1.72 8.53 8.33
N ARG A 92 2.56 8.96 7.38
CA ARG A 92 2.25 8.92 5.94
C ARG A 92 2.06 7.49 5.43
N VAL A 93 2.68 6.50 6.06
CA VAL A 93 2.47 5.07 5.77
C VAL A 93 0.98 4.69 5.91
N LEU A 94 0.33 5.16 6.98
CA LEU A 94 -1.10 4.90 7.20
C LEU A 94 -1.97 5.59 6.15
N VAL A 95 -1.62 6.84 5.78
CA VAL A 95 -2.37 7.60 4.78
C VAL A 95 -2.32 6.89 3.42
N ILE A 96 -1.14 6.42 3.00
CA ILE A 96 -1.00 5.62 1.78
C ILE A 96 -1.88 4.36 1.85
N LYS A 97 -1.88 3.67 3.00
CA LYS A 97 -2.69 2.45 3.16
C LYS A 97 -4.20 2.70 3.11
N LEU A 98 -4.65 3.82 3.68
CA LEU A 98 -6.05 4.23 3.61
C LEU A 98 -6.45 4.61 2.18
N ALA A 99 -5.58 5.28 1.42
CA ALA A 99 -5.82 5.60 0.02
C ALA A 99 -5.91 4.34 -0.86
N ASP A 100 -5.00 3.39 -0.65
CA ASP A 100 -5.03 2.06 -1.27
C ASP A 100 -6.36 1.34 -0.97
N ARG A 101 -6.75 1.26 0.31
CA ARG A 101 -8.01 0.62 0.71
C ARG A 101 -9.23 1.33 0.12
N LEU A 102 -9.23 2.66 0.08
CA LEU A 102 -10.30 3.46 -0.53
C LEU A 102 -10.45 3.15 -2.02
N HIS A 103 -9.35 3.12 -2.77
CA HIS A 103 -9.41 2.77 -4.20
C HIS A 103 -9.87 1.32 -4.40
N ASN A 104 -9.36 0.39 -3.59
CA ASN A 104 -9.82 -0.99 -3.59
C ASN A 104 -11.32 -1.08 -3.37
N MET A 105 -11.87 -0.33 -2.41
CA MET A 105 -13.31 -0.26 -2.15
C MET A 105 -14.10 0.34 -3.33
N ARG A 106 -13.59 1.40 -3.95
CA ARG A 106 -14.20 2.03 -5.15
C ARG A 106 -14.24 1.08 -6.35
N THR A 107 -13.28 0.16 -6.47
CA THR A 107 -13.20 -0.82 -7.56
C THR A 107 -13.89 -2.17 -7.24
N MET A 108 -14.42 -2.37 -6.02
CA MET A 108 -15.12 -3.60 -5.65
C MET A 108 -16.39 -3.88 -6.45
N ARG A 109 -17.00 -2.85 -7.06
CA ARG A 109 -18.23 -2.99 -7.87
C ARG A 109 -18.06 -3.94 -9.07
N TYR A 110 -16.82 -4.21 -9.49
CA TYR A 110 -16.48 -5.13 -10.58
C TYR A 110 -16.18 -6.58 -10.11
N LEU A 111 -16.21 -6.86 -8.80
CA LEU A 111 -16.00 -8.20 -8.25
C LEU A 111 -17.32 -8.96 -8.09
N LYS A 112 -17.31 -10.30 -8.19
CA LYS A 112 -18.46 -11.14 -7.82
C LYS A 112 -18.85 -10.89 -6.36
N ARG A 113 -20.16 -10.94 -6.06
CA ARG A 113 -20.78 -10.58 -4.77
C ARG A 113 -20.11 -11.23 -3.54
N GLU A 114 -19.73 -12.51 -3.61
CA GLU A 114 -18.99 -13.21 -2.54
C GLU A 114 -17.61 -12.58 -2.18
N LYS A 115 -16.93 -11.94 -3.14
CA LYS A 115 -15.66 -11.24 -2.88
C LYS A 115 -15.86 -9.81 -2.41
N GLN A 116 -17.03 -9.23 -2.65
CA GLN A 116 -17.41 -7.92 -2.11
C GLN A 116 -17.68 -8.05 -0.60
N GLU A 117 -18.44 -9.07 -0.20
CA GLU A 117 -18.81 -9.32 1.21
C GLU A 117 -17.61 -9.67 2.11
N LYS A 118 -16.54 -10.28 1.56
CA LYS A 118 -15.30 -10.58 2.30
C LYS A 118 -14.32 -9.39 2.43
N LYS A 119 -14.45 -8.36 1.59
CA LYS A 119 -13.54 -7.20 1.56
C LYS A 119 -14.12 -5.94 2.21
N ALA A 120 -15.44 -5.89 2.39
CA ALA A 120 -16.14 -4.90 3.23
C ALA A 120 -15.76 -5.09 4.70
#